data_AF-Q5H168-F1
#
_entry.id   AF-Q5H168-F1
#
_cell.length_a   1.000
_cell.length_b   1.000
_cell.length_c   1.000
_cell.angle_alpha   90.00
_cell.angle_beta   90.00
_cell.angle_gamma   90.00
#
_symmetry.space_group_name_H-M   'P 1'
#
loop_
_entity.id
_entity.type
_entity.pdbx_description
1 polymer ?
#
loop_
_entity_poly.entity_id
_entity_poly.type
_entity_poly.pdbx_seq_one_letter_code
_entity_poly.pdbx_strand_id
1 'polypeptide(L)'
;MVIAANGRLSHTPTPDWRCYSDTAAKGARRSLIYGGVSSPLLRFSSAEQIVIEWLTDANNVSAGGLGHRRWLLDPFLQRVAFGMVAGRDGGAFSRGAALRFVPAVGVAARTRADFVAWPIGDYPRRYYADDTLLSFTALPDRTRKFANRDVDYADAQVQISERGGRQLQVRNLSDDHEGFGVPNSLQFRVPRLQPEMIYIVPARWESAFPGSARWGRRSSGRRSSRSRPRAIATSRSLVCRMPSTCSPSASN
;
A
#
# COMPACT_ATOMS: atom_id res chain seq x y z
N MET A 1 -18.21 -16.79 -9.66
CA MET A 1 -18.02 -15.58 -8.83
C MET A 1 -18.78 -14.41 -9.46
N VAL A 2 -19.47 -13.58 -8.68
CA VAL A 2 -20.39 -12.53 -9.17
C VAL A 2 -19.76 -11.54 -10.17
N ILE A 3 -18.50 -11.12 -9.99
CA ILE A 3 -17.79 -10.24 -10.94
C ILE A 3 -17.57 -10.92 -12.29
N ALA A 4 -17.01 -12.14 -12.29
CA ALA A 4 -16.73 -12.89 -13.52
C ALA A 4 -18.02 -13.26 -14.26
N ALA A 5 -19.07 -13.63 -13.53
CA ALA A 5 -20.36 -13.99 -14.10
C ALA A 5 -21.04 -12.81 -14.80
N ASN A 6 -20.64 -11.57 -14.53
CA ASN A 6 -21.28 -10.39 -15.15
C ASN A 6 -20.34 -9.62 -16.07
N GLY A 7 -19.04 -9.94 -16.09
CA GLY A 7 -18.06 -9.11 -16.79
C GLY A 7 -18.09 -7.65 -16.32
N ARG A 8 -18.44 -7.41 -15.04
CA ARG A 8 -18.61 -6.09 -14.41
C ARG A 8 -17.85 -6.05 -13.08
N LEU A 9 -17.23 -4.91 -12.74
CA LEU A 9 -16.50 -4.70 -11.49
C LEU A 9 -17.25 -3.73 -10.57
N SER A 10 -17.50 -4.14 -9.33
CA SER A 10 -18.07 -3.27 -8.29
C SER A 10 -17.84 -3.86 -6.90
N HIS A 11 -17.56 -3.00 -5.92
CA HIS A 11 -17.58 -3.37 -4.50
C HIS A 11 -19.01 -3.50 -3.93
N THR A 12 -20.01 -3.00 -4.65
CA THR A 12 -21.43 -3.06 -4.29
C THR A 12 -22.22 -3.63 -5.47
N PRO A 13 -22.04 -4.92 -5.80
CA PRO A 13 -22.89 -5.56 -6.81
C PRO A 13 -24.35 -5.51 -6.35
N THR A 14 -25.26 -5.39 -7.29
CA THR A 14 -26.71 -5.25 -7.05
C THR A 14 -27.44 -6.57 -7.35
N PRO A 15 -28.66 -6.79 -6.82
CA PRO A 15 -29.38 -8.06 -6.96
C PRO A 15 -29.67 -8.53 -8.40
N ASP A 16 -29.64 -7.63 -9.38
CA ASP A 16 -29.80 -7.93 -10.81
C ASP A 16 -28.59 -8.66 -11.43
N TRP A 17 -27.46 -8.74 -10.72
CA TRP A 17 -26.27 -9.41 -11.23
C TRP A 17 -26.43 -10.95 -11.21
N ARG A 18 -25.96 -11.63 -12.25
CA ARG A 18 -25.88 -13.10 -12.28
C ARG A 18 -25.03 -13.62 -11.11
N CYS A 19 -25.47 -14.71 -10.49
CA CYS A 19 -24.83 -15.29 -9.30
C CYS A 19 -24.75 -14.33 -8.09
N TYR A 20 -25.64 -13.33 -8.01
CA TYR A 20 -25.77 -12.51 -6.82
C TYR A 20 -26.22 -13.35 -5.62
N SER A 21 -25.71 -12.97 -4.45
CA SER A 21 -26.20 -13.35 -3.14
C SER A 21 -25.66 -12.34 -2.13
N ASP A 22 -26.27 -12.24 -0.95
CA ASP A 22 -25.76 -11.40 0.14
C ASP A 22 -24.31 -11.73 0.50
N THR A 23 -23.95 -13.02 0.45
CA THR A 23 -22.58 -13.49 0.67
C THR A 23 -21.63 -12.97 -0.40
N ALA A 24 -22.03 -12.99 -1.68
CA ALA A 24 -21.22 -12.45 -2.77
C ALA A 24 -21.05 -10.94 -2.66
N ALA A 25 -22.12 -10.19 -2.31
CA ALA A 25 -22.06 -8.75 -2.09
C ALA A 25 -21.15 -8.39 -0.91
N LYS A 26 -21.28 -9.10 0.22
CA LYS A 26 -20.39 -8.94 1.38
C LYS A 26 -18.93 -9.27 1.03
N GLY A 27 -18.71 -10.29 0.21
CA GLY A 27 -17.40 -10.67 -0.31
C GLY A 27 -16.78 -9.53 -1.13
N ALA A 28 -17.50 -9.01 -2.12
CA ALA A 28 -17.03 -7.91 -2.97
C ALA A 28 -16.73 -6.64 -2.17
N ARG A 29 -17.60 -6.27 -1.22
CA ARG A 29 -17.44 -5.06 -0.39
C ARG A 29 -16.22 -5.09 0.53
N ARG A 30 -15.76 -6.28 0.93
CA ARG A 30 -14.74 -6.46 1.97
C ARG A 30 -13.41 -7.02 1.47
N SER A 31 -13.24 -7.10 0.16
CA SER A 31 -12.08 -7.70 -0.49
C SER A 31 -11.47 -6.71 -1.47
N LEU A 32 -10.19 -6.89 -1.78
CA LEU A 32 -9.66 -6.42 -3.05
C LEU A 32 -10.39 -7.18 -4.16
N ILE A 33 -10.77 -6.50 -5.23
CA ILE A 33 -11.47 -7.13 -6.35
C ILE A 33 -10.70 -6.90 -7.65
N TYR A 34 -10.83 -7.85 -8.57
CA TYR A 34 -10.14 -7.84 -9.84
C TYR A 34 -11.03 -8.37 -10.96
N GLY A 35 -10.83 -7.87 -12.18
CA GLY A 35 -11.53 -8.33 -13.39
C GLY A 35 -12.62 -7.35 -13.81
N GLY A 36 -13.81 -7.88 -14.11
CA GLY A 36 -14.94 -7.07 -14.56
C GLY A 36 -14.82 -6.58 -16.00
N VAL A 37 -14.18 -7.40 -16.83
CA VAL A 37 -14.18 -7.28 -18.29
C VAL A 37 -14.60 -8.64 -18.85
N SER A 38 -15.35 -8.63 -19.95
CA SER A 38 -15.69 -9.82 -20.73
C SER A 38 -15.34 -9.55 -22.19
N SER A 39 -14.52 -10.42 -22.80
CA SER A 39 -14.15 -10.29 -24.21
C SER A 39 -13.57 -11.60 -24.76
N PRO A 40 -13.76 -11.89 -26.07
CA PRO A 40 -13.15 -13.06 -26.71
C PRO A 40 -11.62 -13.00 -26.75
N LEU A 41 -11.03 -11.80 -26.58
CA LEU A 41 -9.59 -11.56 -26.63
C LEU A 41 -8.93 -11.55 -25.24
N LEU A 42 -9.71 -11.68 -24.16
CA LEU A 42 -9.15 -11.69 -22.81
C LEU A 42 -8.30 -12.93 -22.59
N ARG A 43 -7.09 -12.71 -22.09
CA ARG A 43 -6.19 -13.77 -21.64
C ARG A 43 -6.43 -14.06 -20.17
N PHE A 44 -6.13 -15.29 -19.77
CA PHE A 44 -6.07 -15.67 -18.36
C PHE A 44 -4.92 -14.91 -17.68
N SER A 45 -5.15 -14.40 -16.46
CA SER A 45 -4.03 -14.00 -15.59
C SER A 45 -3.85 -15.00 -14.49
N SER A 46 -2.59 -15.30 -14.20
CA SER A 46 -2.23 -16.09 -13.03
C SER A 46 -2.59 -15.33 -11.74
N ALA A 47 -2.73 -16.06 -10.63
CA ALA A 47 -2.91 -15.46 -9.32
C ALA A 47 -1.76 -14.49 -8.98
N GLU A 48 -0.52 -14.83 -9.38
CA GLU A 48 0.64 -13.95 -9.22
C GLU A 48 0.44 -12.63 -9.95
N GLN A 49 0.07 -12.65 -11.24
CA GLN A 49 -0.16 -11.43 -12.01
C GLN A 49 -1.22 -10.52 -11.38
N ILE A 50 -2.31 -11.11 -10.87
CA ILE A 50 -3.38 -10.37 -10.19
C ILE A 50 -2.85 -9.68 -8.93
N VAL A 51 -2.04 -10.37 -8.13
CA VAL A 51 -1.42 -9.79 -6.93
C VAL A 51 -0.43 -8.67 -7.30
N ILE A 52 0.31 -8.81 -8.40
CA ILE A 52 1.21 -7.77 -8.92
C ILE A 52 0.41 -6.53 -9.38
N GLU A 53 -0.72 -6.72 -10.05
CA GLU A 53 -1.58 -5.62 -10.49
C GLU A 53 -2.17 -4.85 -9.30
N TRP A 54 -2.59 -5.55 -8.24
CA TRP A 54 -2.99 -4.90 -6.98
C TRP A 54 -1.82 -4.23 -6.25
N LEU A 55 -0.63 -4.83 -6.25
CA LEU A 55 0.55 -4.26 -5.59
C LEU A 55 1.02 -2.99 -6.29
N THR A 56 0.99 -2.96 -7.63
CA THR A 56 1.43 -1.82 -8.43
C THR A 56 0.37 -0.74 -8.54
N ASP A 57 -0.92 -1.08 -8.41
CA ASP A 57 -2.08 -0.18 -8.55
C ASP A 57 -2.07 0.63 -9.88
N ALA A 58 -1.30 0.19 -10.88
CA ALA A 58 -1.08 0.93 -12.12
C ALA A 58 -2.33 1.00 -13.01
N ASN A 59 -3.20 -0.01 -12.91
CA ASN A 59 -4.44 -0.11 -13.68
C ASN A 59 -5.68 0.00 -12.78
N ASN A 60 -5.57 0.67 -11.63
CA ASN A 60 -6.69 0.84 -10.72
C ASN A 60 -7.78 1.73 -11.37
N VAL A 61 -9.04 1.30 -11.29
CA VAL A 61 -10.20 2.05 -11.78
C VAL A 61 -10.42 3.35 -10.99
N SER A 62 -9.96 3.40 -9.74
CA SER A 62 -9.91 4.62 -8.95
C SER A 62 -8.59 5.33 -9.22
N ALA A 63 -8.64 6.42 -10.00
CA ALA A 63 -7.46 7.21 -10.32
C ALA A 63 -6.74 7.68 -9.04
N GLY A 64 -5.45 7.37 -8.92
CA GLY A 64 -4.65 7.69 -7.73
C GLY A 64 -4.91 6.80 -6.50
N GLY A 65 -5.80 5.80 -6.61
CA GLY A 65 -6.11 4.91 -5.49
C GLY A 65 -4.98 3.90 -5.22
N LEU A 66 -4.39 3.95 -4.03
CA LEU A 66 -3.41 2.97 -3.53
C LEU A 66 -4.00 1.96 -2.55
N GLY A 67 -5.33 1.85 -2.50
CA GLY A 67 -6.01 1.02 -1.51
C GLY A 67 -5.59 -0.45 -1.56
N HIS A 68 -5.39 -1.01 -2.76
CA HIS A 68 -4.97 -2.41 -2.91
C HIS A 68 -3.57 -2.63 -2.34
N ARG A 69 -2.60 -1.82 -2.77
CA ARG A 69 -1.22 -1.87 -2.28
C ARG A 69 -1.14 -1.67 -0.77
N ARG A 70 -1.83 -0.67 -0.23
CA ARG A 70 -1.81 -0.35 1.20
C ARG A 70 -2.35 -1.49 2.05
N TRP A 71 -3.35 -2.22 1.56
CA TRP A 71 -3.83 -3.42 2.23
C TRP A 71 -2.88 -4.62 2.10
N LEU A 72 -2.27 -4.83 0.93
CA LEU A 72 -1.30 -5.92 0.71
C LEU A 72 -0.03 -5.74 1.57
N LEU A 73 0.40 -4.50 1.76
CA LEU A 73 1.59 -4.15 2.54
C LEU A 73 1.27 -3.81 4.01
N ASP A 74 0.02 -4.01 4.44
CA ASP A 74 -0.39 -3.71 5.81
C ASP A 74 0.40 -4.57 6.81
N PRO A 75 1.25 -3.97 7.66
CA PRO A 75 2.06 -4.74 8.59
C PRO A 75 1.22 -5.42 9.68
N PHE A 76 -0.04 -5.04 9.85
CA PHE A 76 -0.97 -5.71 10.76
C PHE A 76 -1.66 -6.93 10.12
N LEU A 77 -1.46 -7.17 8.82
CA LEU A 77 -2.09 -8.27 8.10
C LEU A 77 -1.63 -9.63 8.63
N GLN A 78 -2.60 -10.48 8.99
CA GLN A 78 -2.33 -11.83 9.51
C GLN A 78 -2.73 -12.93 8.55
N ARG A 79 -3.92 -12.79 7.96
CA ARG A 79 -4.60 -13.85 7.22
C ARG A 79 -5.35 -13.25 6.05
N VAL A 80 -5.26 -13.93 4.92
CA VAL A 80 -6.00 -13.61 3.71
C VAL A 80 -6.73 -14.86 3.23
N ALA A 81 -7.85 -14.66 2.55
CA ALA A 81 -8.46 -15.68 1.72
C ALA A 81 -8.49 -15.15 0.28
N PHE A 82 -8.02 -15.95 -0.66
CA PHE A 82 -8.00 -15.62 -2.08
C PHE A 82 -8.91 -16.57 -2.84
N GLY A 83 -9.71 -16.02 -3.74
CA GLY A 83 -10.53 -16.79 -4.67
C GLY A 83 -10.46 -16.16 -6.05
N MET A 84 -10.35 -17.00 -7.07
CA MET A 84 -10.41 -16.57 -8.46
C MET A 84 -11.27 -17.54 -9.28
N VAL A 85 -11.97 -16.99 -10.26
CA VAL A 85 -12.74 -17.77 -11.24
C VAL A 85 -12.48 -17.15 -12.60
N ALA A 86 -12.23 -17.99 -13.60
CA ALA A 86 -12.21 -17.60 -14.99
C ALA A 86 -12.96 -18.65 -15.81
N GLY A 87 -13.62 -18.22 -16.88
CA GLY A 87 -14.44 -19.10 -17.69
C GLY A 87 -14.96 -18.42 -18.94
N ARG A 88 -15.54 -19.23 -19.82
CA ARG A 88 -16.23 -18.76 -21.02
C ARG A 88 -17.73 -18.68 -20.75
N ASP A 89 -18.35 -17.66 -21.34
CA ASP A 89 -19.80 -17.51 -21.46
C ASP A 89 -20.10 -17.24 -22.95
N GLY A 90 -20.57 -18.27 -23.66
CA GLY A 90 -20.59 -18.27 -25.12
C GLY A 90 -19.20 -18.03 -25.73
N GLY A 91 -19.11 -17.07 -26.66
CA GLY A 91 -17.85 -16.70 -27.31
C GLY A 91 -16.92 -15.85 -26.45
N ALA A 92 -17.41 -15.26 -25.35
CA ALA A 92 -16.65 -14.34 -24.53
C ALA A 92 -15.95 -15.07 -23.37
N PHE A 93 -14.75 -14.61 -23.01
CA PHE A 93 -14.06 -15.03 -21.80
C PHE A 93 -14.22 -13.97 -20.72
N SER A 94 -14.45 -14.38 -19.47
CA SER A 94 -14.45 -13.47 -18.32
C SER A 94 -13.75 -14.08 -17.13
N ARG A 95 -13.33 -13.22 -16.22
CA ARG A 95 -12.56 -13.56 -15.03
C ARG A 95 -12.85 -12.60 -13.90
N GLY A 96 -12.56 -13.06 -12.70
CA GLY A 96 -12.35 -12.17 -11.59
C GLY A 96 -11.67 -12.87 -10.43
N ALA A 97 -11.16 -12.05 -9.53
CA ALA A 97 -10.62 -12.52 -8.27
C ALA A 97 -11.05 -11.61 -7.12
N ALA A 98 -11.00 -12.16 -5.93
CA ALA A 98 -11.21 -11.45 -4.69
C ALA A 98 -10.14 -11.87 -3.66
N LEU A 99 -9.55 -10.90 -2.98
CA LEU A 99 -8.66 -11.14 -1.84
C LEU A 99 -9.24 -10.49 -0.58
N ARG A 100 -9.68 -11.34 0.34
CA ARG A 100 -10.34 -10.96 1.58
C ARG A 100 -9.34 -10.94 2.72
N PHE A 101 -9.23 -9.82 3.42
CA PHE A 101 -8.43 -9.70 4.64
C PHE A 101 -9.22 -10.19 5.86
N VAL A 102 -8.74 -11.20 6.57
CA VAL A 102 -9.41 -11.63 7.81
C VAL A 102 -8.86 -10.78 8.95
N PRO A 103 -9.68 -9.86 9.52
CA PRO A 103 -9.20 -8.96 10.56
C PRO A 103 -8.78 -9.77 11.79
N ALA A 104 -7.65 -9.38 12.37
CA ALA A 104 -7.22 -9.86 13.67
C ALA A 104 -7.15 -8.66 14.61
N VAL A 105 -7.81 -8.75 15.77
CA VAL A 105 -7.85 -7.68 16.77
C VAL A 105 -6.65 -7.81 17.70
N GLY A 106 -6.07 -6.68 18.11
CA GLY A 106 -4.99 -6.66 19.11
C GLY A 106 -3.65 -7.21 18.64
N VAL A 107 -3.44 -7.33 17.32
CA VAL A 107 -2.18 -7.84 16.79
C VAL A 107 -1.18 -6.72 16.57
N ALA A 108 0.08 -6.96 16.94
CA ALA A 108 1.18 -6.05 16.64
C ALA A 108 1.62 -6.18 15.17
N ALA A 109 2.20 -5.09 14.66
CA ALA A 109 2.78 -5.02 13.34
C ALA A 109 3.89 -6.08 13.16
N ARG A 110 3.85 -6.82 12.05
CA ARG A 110 4.86 -7.81 11.63
C ARG A 110 6.06 -7.15 10.94
N THR A 111 6.51 -6.01 11.46
CA THR A 111 7.72 -5.31 10.97
C THR A 111 8.47 -4.69 12.14
N ARG A 112 9.79 -4.65 12.03
CA ARG A 112 10.65 -3.91 12.95
C ARG A 112 10.81 -2.45 12.55
N ALA A 113 10.55 -2.12 11.28
CA ALA A 113 10.56 -0.75 10.80
C ALA A 113 9.39 0.04 11.43
N ASP A 114 9.61 1.33 11.60
CA ASP A 114 8.62 2.33 12.01
C ASP A 114 7.96 2.99 10.80
N PHE A 115 8.00 2.32 9.64
CA PHE A 115 7.32 2.73 8.42
C PHE A 115 7.12 1.53 7.49
N VAL A 116 6.31 1.73 6.45
CA VAL A 116 6.18 0.89 5.26
C VAL A 116 6.36 1.78 4.04
N ALA A 117 7.16 1.36 3.07
CA ALA A 117 7.37 2.10 1.84
C ALA A 117 7.32 1.17 0.63
N TRP A 118 6.97 1.74 -0.51
CA TRP A 118 6.95 1.04 -1.77
C TRP A 118 7.38 1.98 -2.91
N PRO A 119 8.35 1.58 -3.74
CA PRO A 119 9.28 0.47 -3.56
C PRO A 119 10.31 0.78 -2.45
N ILE A 120 10.97 -0.25 -1.91
CA ILE A 120 12.08 -0.10 -0.94
C ILE A 120 13.06 -1.28 -1.02
N GLY A 121 14.34 -1.02 -0.74
CA GLY A 121 15.41 -2.02 -0.74
C GLY A 121 15.78 -2.45 -2.16
N ASP A 122 16.34 -3.64 -2.28
CA ASP A 122 16.54 -4.27 -3.59
C ASP A 122 15.18 -4.77 -4.12
N TYR A 123 14.47 -3.89 -4.82
CA TYR A 123 13.07 -4.06 -5.18
C TYR A 123 12.91 -4.74 -6.55
N PRO A 124 12.38 -5.97 -6.64
CA PRO A 124 12.34 -6.70 -7.91
C PRO A 124 11.56 -5.96 -9.00
N ARG A 125 12.16 -5.80 -10.19
CA ARG A 125 11.53 -5.07 -11.30
C ARG A 125 10.14 -5.60 -11.67
N ARG A 126 9.91 -6.91 -11.55
CA ARG A 126 8.61 -7.54 -11.85
C ARG A 126 7.46 -7.04 -10.98
N TYR A 127 7.77 -6.45 -9.83
CA TYR A 127 6.80 -5.92 -8.88
C TYR A 127 6.64 -4.41 -8.97
N TYR A 128 7.23 -3.76 -9.98
CA TYR A 128 7.20 -2.33 -10.16
C TYR A 128 6.64 -1.98 -11.54
N ALA A 129 5.78 -0.98 -11.58
CA ALA A 129 5.26 -0.39 -12.80
C ALA A 129 5.88 0.99 -13.01
N ASP A 130 6.20 1.34 -14.25
CA ASP A 130 6.69 2.67 -14.57
C ASP A 130 5.55 3.70 -14.40
N ASP A 131 5.89 4.93 -13.99
CA ASP A 131 4.92 6.01 -13.76
C ASP A 131 3.71 5.58 -12.91
N THR A 132 3.99 4.91 -11.80
CA THR A 132 3.01 4.68 -10.73
C THR A 132 3.31 5.62 -9.56
N LEU A 133 2.34 5.77 -8.66
CA LEU A 133 2.59 6.42 -7.37
C LEU A 133 3.55 5.56 -6.56
N LEU A 134 4.55 6.19 -5.96
CA LEU A 134 5.31 5.66 -4.84
C LEU A 134 4.56 5.99 -3.55
N SER A 135 4.79 5.22 -2.49
CA SER A 135 4.07 5.39 -1.23
C SER A 135 4.94 5.20 -0.01
N PHE A 136 4.66 5.99 1.02
CA PHE A 136 5.25 5.90 2.34
C PHE A 136 4.16 5.99 3.40
N THR A 137 4.19 5.09 4.37
CA THR A 137 3.29 5.04 5.52
C THR A 137 4.12 5.04 6.78
N ALA A 138 3.97 6.05 7.62
CA ALA A 138 4.56 6.09 8.94
C ALA A 138 3.87 5.09 9.88
N LEU A 139 4.65 4.46 10.75
CA LEU A 139 4.19 3.46 11.72
C LEU A 139 4.76 3.74 13.14
N PRO A 140 4.45 4.91 13.73
CA PRO A 140 4.86 5.22 15.12
C PRO A 140 4.25 4.28 16.17
N ASP A 141 3.00 3.81 15.98
CA ASP A 141 2.36 2.82 16.85
C ASP A 141 2.27 1.46 16.15
N ARG A 142 3.14 0.54 16.57
CA ARG A 142 3.20 -0.84 16.07
C ARG A 142 2.24 -1.80 16.78
N THR A 143 1.45 -1.33 17.73
CA THR A 143 0.52 -2.15 18.52
C THR A 143 -0.94 -1.88 18.17
N ARG A 144 -1.24 -0.67 17.69
CA ARG A 144 -2.60 -0.23 17.37
C ARG A 144 -2.61 0.41 15.98
N LYS A 145 -3.03 -0.37 14.98
CA LYS A 145 -3.15 0.05 13.58
C LYS A 145 -3.76 1.44 13.41
N PHE A 146 -4.93 1.68 14.00
CA PHE A 146 -5.66 2.94 13.84
C PHE A 146 -5.13 4.10 14.68
N ALA A 147 -4.22 3.86 15.63
CA ALA A 147 -3.55 4.95 16.34
C ALA A 147 -2.63 5.76 15.42
N ASN A 148 -2.20 5.18 14.29
CA ASN A 148 -1.36 5.85 13.29
C ASN A 148 -2.14 6.78 12.35
N ARG A 149 -3.43 7.05 12.59
CA ARG A 149 -4.23 7.91 11.70
C ARG A 149 -3.79 9.36 11.77
N ASP A 150 -3.42 9.85 12.93
CA ASP A 150 -3.14 11.27 13.18
C ASP A 150 -1.66 11.64 12.91
N VAL A 151 -0.99 10.89 12.03
CA VAL A 151 0.32 11.30 11.49
C VAL A 151 0.13 12.56 10.67
N ASP A 152 0.97 13.57 10.85
CA ASP A 152 0.87 14.84 10.13
C ASP A 152 1.93 14.93 9.04
N TYR A 153 1.46 15.15 7.80
CA TYR A 153 2.28 15.30 6.61
C TYR A 153 2.27 16.73 6.04
N ALA A 154 1.67 17.72 6.72
CA ALA A 154 1.52 19.09 6.20
C ALA A 154 2.86 19.72 5.77
N ASP A 155 3.92 19.48 6.55
CA ASP A 155 5.28 19.96 6.27
C ASP A 155 6.20 18.87 5.70
N ALA A 156 5.63 17.76 5.23
CA ALA A 156 6.39 16.65 4.71
C ALA A 156 7.14 17.03 3.43
N GLN A 157 8.45 16.78 3.44
CA GLN A 157 9.29 16.92 2.27
C GLN A 157 9.78 15.55 1.84
N VAL A 158 9.64 15.29 0.53
CA VAL A 158 10.21 14.11 -0.12
C VAL A 158 11.23 14.61 -1.12
N GLN A 159 12.46 14.14 -0.96
CA GLN A 159 13.49 14.30 -1.98
C GLN A 159 13.89 12.92 -2.45
N ILE A 160 14.19 12.76 -3.74
CA ILE A 160 14.71 11.51 -4.26
C ILE A 160 15.96 11.83 -5.04
N SER A 161 17.09 11.25 -4.64
CA SER A 161 18.35 11.41 -5.35
C SER A 161 18.93 10.06 -5.72
N GLU A 162 19.52 9.98 -6.91
CA GLU A 162 20.43 8.90 -7.25
C GLU A 162 21.66 8.99 -6.33
N ARG A 163 22.29 7.85 -6.03
CA ARG A 163 23.54 7.81 -5.26
C ARG A 163 24.64 8.71 -5.86
N GLY A 164 24.60 8.98 -7.17
CA GLY A 164 25.49 9.93 -7.86
C GLY A 164 25.12 11.41 -7.69
N GLY A 165 24.12 11.75 -6.86
CA GLY A 165 23.74 13.12 -6.51
C GLY A 165 22.64 13.74 -7.38
N ARG A 166 22.29 13.13 -8.52
CA ARG A 166 21.22 13.64 -9.38
C ARG A 166 19.86 13.55 -8.67
N GLN A 167 19.19 14.68 -8.48
CA GLN A 167 17.85 14.72 -7.91
C GLN A 167 16.78 14.42 -8.97
N LEU A 168 15.77 13.66 -8.58
CA LEU A 168 14.55 13.44 -9.36
C LEU A 168 13.48 14.43 -8.92
N GLN A 169 12.71 14.92 -9.89
CA GLN A 169 11.56 15.78 -9.62
C GLN A 169 10.43 14.97 -8.97
N VAL A 170 10.06 15.33 -7.75
CA VAL A 170 8.87 14.82 -7.08
C VAL A 170 7.65 15.58 -7.59
N ARG A 171 6.58 14.85 -7.92
CA ARG A 171 5.33 15.38 -8.49
C ARG A 171 4.15 14.77 -7.74
N ASN A 172 3.01 15.46 -7.74
CA ASN A 172 1.75 14.98 -7.17
C ASN A 172 1.90 14.45 -5.74
N LEU A 173 2.62 15.21 -4.90
CA LEU A 173 2.74 14.90 -3.48
C LEU A 173 1.38 15.10 -2.81
N SER A 174 0.87 14.07 -2.16
CA SER A 174 -0.40 14.11 -1.43
C SER A 174 -0.40 13.10 -0.29
N ASP A 175 -1.23 13.34 0.73
CA ASP A 175 -1.49 12.38 1.80
C ASP A 175 -2.91 11.80 1.74
N ASP A 176 -3.10 10.67 2.41
CA ASP A 176 -4.37 9.93 2.50
C ASP A 176 -4.45 9.22 3.86
N HIS A 177 -5.52 9.51 4.61
CA HIS A 177 -5.80 8.98 5.94
C HIS A 177 -6.94 7.95 5.98
N GLU A 178 -7.43 7.52 4.81
CA GLU A 178 -8.45 6.49 4.68
C GLU A 178 -7.95 5.15 5.22
N GLY A 179 -8.89 4.30 5.66
CA GLY A 179 -8.62 3.03 6.33
C GLY A 179 -8.17 1.88 5.43
N PHE A 180 -7.41 2.14 4.36
CA PHE A 180 -6.81 1.08 3.52
C PHE A 180 -5.49 0.63 4.14
N GLY A 181 -5.46 -0.54 4.78
CA GLY A 181 -4.30 -0.87 5.62
C GLY A 181 -4.14 0.15 6.75
N VAL A 182 -2.90 0.50 7.10
CA VAL A 182 -2.61 1.55 8.09
C VAL A 182 -3.15 2.90 7.59
N PRO A 183 -3.89 3.67 8.40
CA PRO A 183 -4.66 4.83 7.95
C PRO A 183 -3.83 6.12 7.82
N ASN A 184 -2.69 6.03 7.15
CA ASN A 184 -1.91 7.17 6.68
C ASN A 184 -1.06 6.72 5.49
N SER A 185 -0.90 7.56 4.48
CA SER A 185 -0.06 7.28 3.32
C SER A 185 0.32 8.59 2.64
N LEU A 186 1.61 8.91 2.63
CA LEU A 186 2.20 9.92 1.76
C LEU A 186 2.46 9.29 0.38
N GLN A 187 2.00 9.94 -0.67
CA GLN A 187 1.98 9.42 -2.04
C GLN A 187 2.58 10.44 -2.98
N PHE A 188 3.37 9.99 -3.95
CA PHE A 188 4.05 10.89 -4.88
C PHE A 188 4.51 10.16 -6.13
N ARG A 189 4.79 10.92 -7.19
CA ARG A 189 5.36 10.43 -8.44
C ARG A 189 6.75 10.98 -8.64
N VAL A 190 7.54 10.23 -9.40
CA VAL A 190 8.82 10.67 -9.95
C VAL A 190 8.90 10.27 -11.42
N PRO A 191 9.83 10.82 -12.20
CA PRO A 191 10.24 10.19 -13.45
C PRO A 191 10.58 8.71 -13.22
N ARG A 192 10.46 7.89 -14.26
CA ARG A 192 10.76 6.45 -14.22
C ARG A 192 12.06 6.17 -13.45
N LEU A 193 11.95 5.39 -12.36
CA LEU A 193 13.12 4.84 -11.68
C LEU A 193 13.87 3.90 -12.62
N GLN A 194 15.18 4.09 -12.73
CA GLN A 194 16.02 3.30 -13.62
C GLN A 194 16.44 2.00 -12.93
N PRO A 195 16.51 0.88 -13.66
CA PRO A 195 17.09 -0.34 -13.13
C PRO A 195 18.55 -0.15 -12.70
N GLU A 196 18.97 -0.91 -11.69
CA GLU A 196 20.28 -0.91 -11.03
C GLU A 196 20.70 0.41 -10.35
N MET A 197 19.86 1.44 -10.41
CA MET A 197 20.12 2.70 -9.73
C MET A 197 19.68 2.65 -8.27
N ILE A 198 20.51 3.23 -7.41
CA ILE A 198 20.24 3.36 -5.98
C ILE A 198 19.70 4.75 -5.71
N TYR A 199 18.51 4.82 -5.13
CA TYR A 199 17.84 6.05 -4.75
C TYR A 199 17.85 6.25 -3.24
N ILE A 200 18.13 7.47 -2.79
CA ILE A 200 18.07 7.91 -1.40
C ILE A 200 16.84 8.80 -1.26
N VAL A 201 15.97 8.49 -0.30
CA VAL A 201 14.73 9.24 -0.07
C VAL A 201 14.65 9.72 1.38
N PRO A 202 15.13 10.92 1.71
CA PRO A 202 14.81 11.54 2.98
C PRO A 202 13.32 11.88 3.02
N ALA A 203 12.62 11.34 4.01
CA ALA A 203 11.26 11.74 4.37
C ALA A 203 11.27 12.31 5.78
N ARG A 204 10.60 13.45 5.97
CA ARG A 204 10.33 14.06 7.28
C ARG A 204 8.83 14.12 7.49
N TRP A 205 8.39 13.74 8.68
CA TRP A 205 6.99 13.86 9.09
C TRP A 205 6.93 14.11 10.59
N GLU A 206 5.79 14.64 11.02
CA GLU A 206 5.48 14.86 12.41
C GLU A 206 4.43 13.86 12.89
N SER A 207 4.53 13.45 14.14
CA SER A 207 3.52 12.59 14.75
C SER A 207 3.10 13.17 16.09
N ALA A 208 1.79 13.35 16.27
CA ALA A 208 1.20 13.86 17.49
C ALA A 208 1.03 12.74 18.54
N PHE A 209 2.11 12.02 18.88
CA PHE A 209 2.04 10.99 19.92
C PHE A 209 2.54 11.52 21.28
N PRO A 210 1.71 11.45 22.33
CA PRO A 210 2.19 11.54 23.69
C PRO A 210 2.72 10.17 24.13
N GLY A 211 4.05 9.99 24.17
CA GLY A 211 4.68 9.05 25.10
C GLY A 211 5.66 8.03 24.53
N SER A 212 6.95 8.35 24.65
CA SER A 212 7.95 7.43 25.21
C SER A 212 9.11 8.21 25.84
N ALA A 213 8.83 8.93 26.92
CA ALA A 213 9.86 9.48 27.80
C ALA A 213 9.91 8.63 29.09
N ARG A 214 10.86 7.70 29.14
CA ARG A 214 11.44 7.10 30.37
C ARG A 214 12.91 7.52 30.30
N TRP A 215 13.53 8.28 31.20
CA TRP A 215 13.52 8.27 32.66
C TRP A 215 13.81 9.69 33.19
N GLY A 216 13.17 10.06 34.30
CA GLY A 216 13.40 11.32 34.99
C GLY A 216 14.61 11.31 35.93
N ARG A 217 15.32 12.43 35.98
CA ARG A 217 15.78 13.01 37.25
C ARG A 217 14.86 14.18 37.56
N ARG A 218 14.28 14.15 38.76
CA ARG A 218 13.43 15.23 39.30
C ARG A 218 14.27 16.49 39.54
N SER A 219 13.75 17.63 39.11
CA SER A 219 13.85 18.87 39.87
C SER A 219 12.60 19.71 39.65
N SER A 220 12.27 20.42 40.72
CA SER A 220 11.05 21.15 41.05
C SER A 220 10.73 22.37 40.16
N GLY A 221 9.43 22.66 39.99
CA GLY A 221 8.93 24.03 40.11
C GLY A 221 8.28 24.69 38.88
N ARG A 222 7.07 25.20 39.14
CA ARG A 222 6.32 26.28 38.47
C ARG A 222 5.48 26.00 37.21
N ARG A 223 4.27 26.60 37.27
CA ARG A 223 3.19 26.66 36.28
C ARG A 223 3.71 27.11 34.91
N SER A 224 3.29 26.42 33.85
CA SER A 224 3.41 26.87 32.47
C SER A 224 2.21 26.38 31.67
N SER A 225 1.75 27.27 30.78
CA SER A 225 0.79 27.07 29.69
C SER A 225 0.77 25.64 29.13
N ARG A 226 -0.43 25.11 28.85
CA ARG A 226 -0.60 23.84 28.11
C ARG A 226 0.01 23.99 26.71
N SER A 227 1.30 23.73 26.59
CA SER A 227 1.95 23.44 25.31
C SER A 227 1.30 22.18 24.75
N ARG A 228 0.81 22.24 23.52
CA ARG A 228 0.51 21.02 22.74
C ARG A 228 1.76 20.12 22.82
N PRO A 229 1.60 18.80 23.05
CA PRO A 229 2.74 17.90 23.10
C PRO A 229 3.56 18.06 21.81
N ARG A 230 4.88 18.26 21.95
CA ARG A 230 5.79 18.44 20.82
C ARG A 230 5.75 17.17 19.96
N ALA A 231 5.45 17.34 18.68
CA ALA A 231 5.57 16.29 17.70
C ALA A 231 7.03 15.83 17.57
N ILE A 232 7.24 14.53 17.37
CA ILE A 232 8.57 14.00 17.07
C ILE A 232 8.75 14.07 15.55
N ALA A 233 9.53 15.05 15.09
CA ALA A 233 9.98 15.11 13.71
C ALA A 233 10.96 13.96 13.46
N THR A 234 10.56 12.97 12.67
CA THR A 234 11.41 11.83 12.31
C THR A 234 11.90 12.03 10.88
N SER A 235 13.22 12.02 10.68
CA SER A 235 13.84 12.07 9.35
C SER A 235 14.42 10.69 9.04
N ARG A 236 14.04 10.07 7.92
CA ARG A 236 14.62 8.80 7.47
C ARG A 236 14.99 8.82 6.01
N SER A 237 16.12 8.22 5.69
CA SER A 237 16.55 7.96 4.31
C SER A 237 16.17 6.54 3.91
N LEU A 238 15.36 6.40 2.88
CA LEU A 238 15.03 5.10 2.26
C LEU A 238 16.04 4.82 1.16
N VAL A 239 16.49 3.57 1.05
CA VAL A 239 17.36 3.14 -0.06
C VAL A 239 16.56 2.19 -0.94
N CYS A 240 16.46 2.49 -2.24
CA CYS A 240 15.81 1.60 -3.21
C CYS A 240 16.76 1.33 -4.38
N ARG A 241 16.94 0.06 -4.75
CA ARG A 241 17.64 -0.40 -5.95
C ARG A 241 16.67 -1.21 -6.79
N MET A 242 16.69 -1.03 -8.11
CA MET A 242 15.78 -1.69 -9.04
C MET A 242 16.51 -2.78 -9.86
N PRO A 243 16.78 -3.99 -9.33
CA PRO A 243 17.50 -5.01 -10.08
C PRO A 243 16.87 -5.34 -11.45
N SER A 244 17.71 -5.53 -12.45
CA SER A 244 17.37 -5.77 -13.84
C SER A 244 16.87 -7.20 -14.09
N THR A 245 17.36 -8.20 -13.35
CA THR A 245 16.90 -9.60 -13.38
C THR A 245 17.30 -10.35 -12.09
N CYS A 246 16.55 -11.39 -11.70
CA CYS A 246 16.98 -12.35 -10.67
C CYS A 246 18.01 -13.30 -11.28
N SER A 247 19.28 -13.21 -10.90
CA SER A 247 20.19 -14.36 -11.07
C SER A 247 19.88 -15.38 -9.98
N PRO A 248 19.65 -16.67 -10.32
CA PRO A 248 19.74 -17.71 -9.31
C PRO A 248 21.20 -17.78 -8.88
N SER A 249 21.47 -17.57 -7.59
CA SER A 249 22.75 -17.94 -7.02
C SER A 249 22.88 -19.46 -7.12
N ALA A 250 23.61 -19.95 -8.14
CA ALA A 250 24.19 -21.27 -8.08
C ALA A 250 25.25 -21.22 -6.96
N SER A 251 24.95 -21.83 -5.84
CA SER A 251 25.96 -22.23 -4.86
C SER A 251 26.77 -23.37 -5.45
N ASN A 252 28.10 -23.20 -5.46
CA ASN A 252 29.09 -24.26 -5.73
C ASN A 252 28.87 -25.48 -4.84
#